data_AF-A0A9D7GTV0-F1
#
_entry.id   AF-A0A9D7GTV0-F1
#
_cell.length_a   1.000
_cell.length_b   1.000
_cell.length_c   1.000
_cell.angle_alpha   90.00
_cell.angle_beta   90.00
_cell.angle_gamma   90.00
#
_symmetry.space_group_name_H-M   'P 1'
#
loop_
_entity.id
_entity.type
_entity.pdbx_description
1 polymer ?
#
loop_
_entity_poly.entity_id
_entity_poly.type
_entity_poly.pdbx_seq_one_letter_code
_entity_poly.pdbx_strand_id
1 'polypeptide(L)'
;MKLIDVLWLKRDPFGVPTGGVAGAFEVEHTTSIDSGIVRVLDVALGAPDAAVTHLFLVAPDEREADVRAPRARPAFSRVSNLRVRYLPYGELARPRATMARFGTGMTAVEAVANLGLICPINVTDCNRALDPCAASTDA
;
A
#
# COMPACT_ATOMS: atom_id res chain seq x y z
N MET A 1 -12.06 -0.72 17.57
CA MET A 1 -10.79 -0.67 16.83
C MET A 1 -10.57 0.74 16.33
N LYS A 2 -9.49 1.41 16.73
CA LYS A 2 -9.07 2.69 16.16
C LYS A 2 -7.56 2.80 16.26
N LEU A 3 -6.87 2.72 15.13
CA LEU A 3 -6.09 3.81 14.55
C LEU A 3 -5.34 3.22 13.35
N ILE A 4 -5.58 3.83 12.19
CA ILE A 4 -4.59 3.87 11.13
C ILE A 4 -3.62 4.99 11.51
N ASP A 5 -2.31 4.81 11.33
CA ASP A 5 -1.33 5.78 11.83
C ASP A 5 -1.40 7.11 11.10
N VAL A 6 -1.55 7.08 9.76
CA VAL A 6 -1.62 8.31 8.95
C VAL A 6 -2.72 8.19 7.89
N LEU A 7 -3.54 9.25 7.81
CA LEU A 7 -4.49 9.46 6.73
C LEU A 7 -4.06 10.67 5.88
N TRP A 8 -4.03 10.46 4.57
CA TRP A 8 -3.87 11.54 3.60
C TRP A 8 -5.26 11.96 3.11
N LEU A 9 -5.67 13.18 3.45
CA LEU A 9 -6.99 13.70 3.08
C LEU A 9 -6.98 14.37 1.72
N LYS A 10 -8.08 14.19 0.97
CA LYS A 10 -8.34 14.94 -0.26
C LYS A 10 -8.60 16.40 0.09
N ARG A 11 -8.03 17.28 -0.73
CA ARG A 11 -8.23 18.73 -0.67
C ARG A 11 -8.69 19.22 -2.02
N ASP A 12 -9.49 20.27 -2.02
CA ASP A 12 -9.84 20.99 -3.24
C ASP A 12 -8.67 21.89 -3.71
N PRO A 13 -8.79 22.56 -4.87
CA PRO A 13 -7.74 23.45 -5.39
C PRO A 13 -7.39 24.64 -4.48
N PHE A 14 -8.25 24.96 -3.50
CA PHE A 14 -8.04 26.05 -2.54
C PHE A 14 -7.49 25.55 -1.20
N GLY A 15 -7.21 24.24 -1.08
CA GLY A 15 -6.63 23.62 0.10
C GLY A 15 -7.64 23.19 1.16
N VAL A 16 -8.95 23.32 0.90
CA VAL A 16 -10.02 22.96 1.84
C VAL A 16 -10.20 21.44 1.85
N PRO A 17 -10.22 20.78 3.04
CA PRO A 17 -10.51 19.36 3.14
C PRO A 17 -11.90 19.02 2.60
N THR A 18 -11.99 18.03 1.71
CA THR A 18 -13.27 17.60 1.11
C THR A 18 -13.96 16.47 1.88
N GLY A 19 -13.36 16.01 2.98
CA GLY A 19 -13.82 14.86 3.77
C GLY A 19 -13.42 13.49 3.20
N GLY A 20 -12.88 13.44 1.97
CA GLY A 20 -12.39 12.20 1.36
C GLY A 20 -10.99 11.82 1.83
N VAL A 21 -10.68 10.53 1.80
CA VAL A 21 -9.34 9.99 2.03
C VAL A 21 -8.71 9.66 0.68
N ALA A 22 -7.52 10.21 0.41
CA ALA A 22 -6.70 9.88 -0.75
C ALA A 22 -5.83 8.65 -0.47
N GLY A 23 -5.27 8.55 0.74
CA GLY A 23 -4.47 7.39 1.11
C GLY A 23 -4.41 7.13 2.61
N ALA A 24 -3.98 5.92 2.95
CA ALA A 24 -3.86 5.42 4.31
C ALA A 24 -2.52 4.71 4.49
N PHE A 25 -1.86 4.98 5.61
CA PHE A 25 -0.56 4.42 5.94
C PHE A 25 -0.63 3.80 7.32
N GLU A 26 -0.31 2.52 7.37
CA GLU A 26 -0.06 1.81 8.60
C GLU A 26 1.45 1.66 8.75
N VAL A 27 2.00 2.25 9.81
CA VAL A 27 3.42 2.23 10.10
C VAL A 27 3.68 1.10 11.08
N GLU A 28 4.63 0.24 10.73
CA GLU A 28 4.98 -0.90 11.56
C GLU A 28 5.57 -0.42 12.89
N HIS A 29 4.88 -0.84 13.95
CA HIS A 29 5.30 -0.77 15.34
C HIS A 29 5.38 -2.21 15.88
N THR A 30 5.57 -2.40 17.19
CA THR A 30 5.58 -3.73 17.86
C THR A 30 4.31 -4.61 17.72
N THR A 31 3.35 -4.23 16.85
CA THR A 31 2.13 -4.99 16.55
C THR A 31 2.31 -5.93 15.35
N SER A 32 1.42 -6.92 15.17
CA SER A 32 1.55 -7.90 14.09
C SER A 32 1.18 -7.33 12.73
N ILE A 33 1.91 -7.73 11.68
CA ILE A 33 1.63 -7.30 10.28
C ILE A 33 0.21 -7.68 9.85
N ASP A 34 -0.30 -8.84 10.28
CA ASP A 34 -1.69 -9.24 10.00
C ASP A 34 -2.70 -8.19 10.51
N SER A 35 -2.49 -7.69 11.73
CA SER A 35 -3.39 -6.68 12.30
C SER A 35 -3.26 -5.33 11.60
N GLY A 36 -2.06 -4.95 11.18
CA GLY A 36 -1.83 -3.74 10.40
C GLY A 36 -2.55 -3.77 9.06
N ILE A 37 -2.48 -4.89 8.33
CA ILE A 37 -3.21 -5.06 7.07
C ILE A 37 -4.72 -4.92 7.30
N VAL A 38 -5.28 -5.55 8.34
CA VAL A 38 -6.72 -5.41 8.64
C VAL A 38 -7.09 -3.95 8.92
N ARG A 39 -6.26 -3.18 9.64
CA ARG A 39 -6.52 -1.76 9.89
C ARG A 39 -6.52 -0.92 8.61
N VAL A 40 -5.61 -1.19 7.67
CA VAL A 40 -5.61 -0.57 6.34
C VAL A 40 -6.89 -0.90 5.55
N LEU A 41 -7.37 -2.14 5.68
CA LEU A 41 -8.58 -2.60 5.01
C LEU A 41 -9.86 -2.01 5.60
N ASP A 42 -9.92 -1.86 6.93
CA ASP A 42 -11.04 -1.19 7.59
C ASP A 42 -11.23 0.23 7.05
N VAL A 43 -10.14 0.94 6.73
CA VAL A 43 -10.20 2.26 6.08
C VAL A 43 -10.73 2.16 4.64
N ALA A 44 -10.28 1.17 3.87
CA ALA A 44 -10.70 0.99 2.48
C ALA A 44 -12.19 0.60 2.36
N LEU A 45 -12.69 -0.22 3.29
CA LEU A 45 -14.05 -0.73 3.30
C LEU A 45 -15.05 0.21 4.00
N GLY A 46 -14.58 1.08 4.91
CA GLY A 46 -15.41 1.99 5.68
C GLY A 46 -15.67 3.36 5.05
N ALA A 47 -15.02 3.69 3.92
CA ALA A 47 -15.16 5.00 3.27
C ALA A 47 -16.45 5.08 2.41
N PRO A 48 -17.37 6.03 2.67
CA PRO A 48 -18.72 6.02 2.11
C PRO A 48 -18.84 6.37 0.62
N ASP A 49 -17.81 6.95 -0.03
CA ASP A 49 -17.95 7.42 -1.43
C ASP A 49 -16.65 7.53 -2.24
N ALA A 50 -15.55 6.90 -1.78
CA ALA A 50 -14.33 6.83 -2.56
C ALA A 50 -13.54 5.59 -2.18
N ALA A 51 -13.27 4.72 -3.16
CA ALA A 51 -12.21 3.73 -3.05
C ALA A 51 -10.93 4.48 -2.66
N VAL A 52 -10.47 4.33 -1.43
CA VAL A 52 -9.17 4.84 -1.02
C VAL A 52 -8.15 4.21 -1.97
N THR A 53 -7.56 5.02 -2.84
CA THR A 53 -6.76 4.51 -3.97
C THR A 53 -5.36 4.14 -3.55
N HIS A 54 -4.89 4.66 -2.41
CA HIS A 54 -3.52 4.48 -1.96
C HIS A 54 -3.46 3.91 -0.54
N LEU A 55 -3.19 2.61 -0.45
CA LEU A 55 -3.09 1.88 0.81
C LEU A 55 -1.65 1.41 0.98
N PHE A 56 -1.03 1.73 2.11
CA PHE A 56 0.37 1.42 2.36
C PHE A 56 0.59 0.77 3.72
N LEU A 57 1.41 -0.27 3.71
CA LEU A 57 2.06 -0.80 4.91
C LEU A 57 3.51 -0.33 4.88
N VAL A 58 3.88 0.52 5.84
CA VAL A 58 5.21 1.11 5.95
C VAL A 58 5.99 0.35 7.01
N ALA A 59 7.10 -0.29 6.66
CA ALA A 59 7.87 -1.08 7.65
C ALA A 59 9.37 -1.06 7.35
N PRO A 60 10.23 -1.45 8.32
CA PRO A 60 11.64 -1.68 8.07
C PRO A 60 11.86 -2.69 6.95
N ASP A 61 12.95 -2.53 6.20
CA ASP A 61 13.35 -3.38 5.08
C ASP A 61 13.47 -4.86 5.49
N GLU A 62 13.93 -5.13 6.72
CA GLU A 62 14.06 -6.47 7.32
C GLU A 62 12.72 -7.22 7.41
N ARG A 63 11.59 -6.50 7.43
CA ARG A 63 10.24 -7.06 7.52
C ARG A 63 9.62 -7.37 6.17
N GLU A 64 10.32 -7.10 5.06
CA GLU A 64 9.80 -7.33 3.71
C GLU A 64 9.35 -8.78 3.50
N ALA A 65 10.12 -9.75 3.99
CA ALA A 65 9.77 -11.17 3.89
C ALA A 65 8.44 -11.49 4.60
N ASP A 66 8.22 -10.93 5.79
CA ASP A 66 6.97 -11.12 6.54
C ASP A 66 5.78 -10.42 5.85
N VAL A 67 6.02 -9.25 5.25
CA VAL A 67 4.99 -8.51 4.51
C VAL A 67 4.56 -9.28 3.27
N ARG A 68 5.52 -9.88 2.55
CA ARG A 68 5.30 -10.67 1.34
C ARG A 68 4.89 -12.12 1.61
N ALA A 69 4.98 -12.58 2.85
CA ALA A 69 4.64 -13.95 3.21
C ALA A 69 3.19 -14.29 2.78
N PRO A 70 2.96 -15.44 2.13
CA PRO A 70 1.62 -15.89 1.77
C PRO A 70 0.74 -16.01 3.01
N ARG A 71 -0.47 -15.45 2.97
CA ARG A 71 -1.39 -15.46 4.11
C ARG A 71 -2.58 -16.38 3.82
N ALA A 72 -2.67 -17.48 4.58
CA ALA A 72 -3.71 -18.50 4.40
C ALA A 72 -5.12 -18.10 4.90
N ARG A 73 -5.38 -16.83 5.23
CA ARG A 73 -6.67 -16.44 5.84
C ARG A 73 -7.71 -16.09 4.77
N PRO A 74 -8.92 -16.67 4.80
CA PRO A 74 -10.01 -16.35 3.87
C PRO A 74 -10.37 -14.86 3.78
N ALA A 75 -10.14 -14.11 4.86
CA ALA A 75 -10.32 -12.66 4.90
C ALA A 75 -9.46 -11.90 3.86
N PHE A 76 -8.32 -12.45 3.44
CA PHE A 76 -7.42 -11.85 2.44
C PHE A 76 -7.86 -12.11 0.98
N SER A 77 -8.84 -12.99 0.74
CA SER A 77 -9.36 -13.22 -0.62
C SER A 77 -10.06 -11.99 -1.21
N ARG A 78 -10.69 -11.16 -0.37
CA ARG A 78 -11.27 -9.85 -0.75
C ARG A 78 -10.22 -8.75 -0.88
N VAL A 79 -9.00 -9.01 -0.41
CA VAL A 79 -7.89 -8.05 -0.30
C VAL A 79 -7.05 -8.04 -1.56
N SER A 80 -7.06 -9.11 -2.36
CA SER A 80 -6.40 -9.16 -3.67
C SER A 80 -6.83 -8.01 -4.61
N ASN A 81 -8.10 -7.58 -4.52
CA ASN A 81 -8.63 -6.45 -5.29
C ASN A 81 -8.22 -5.09 -4.71
N LEU A 82 -7.89 -5.03 -3.41
CA LEU A 82 -7.41 -3.83 -2.72
C LEU A 82 -5.88 -3.82 -2.74
N ARG A 83 -5.30 -3.01 -3.61
CA ARG A 83 -3.84 -2.95 -3.81
C ARG A 83 -3.14 -2.26 -2.62
N VAL A 84 -2.94 -3.00 -1.53
CA VAL A 84 -2.06 -2.58 -0.43
C VAL A 84 -0.61 -2.74 -0.90
N ARG A 85 0.17 -1.67 -0.80
CA ARG A 85 1.59 -1.64 -1.21
C ARG A 85 2.50 -1.64 0.01
N TYR A 86 3.64 -2.29 -0.12
CA TYR A 86 4.72 -2.20 0.86
C TYR A 86 5.57 -0.96 0.60
N LEU A 87 5.85 -0.19 1.65
CA LEU A 87 6.66 1.02 1.60
C LEU A 87 7.84 0.88 2.59
N PRO A 88 9.05 0.51 2.12
CA PRO A 88 10.20 0.33 2.99
C PRO A 88 10.70 1.66 3.56
N TYR A 89 11.23 1.64 4.78
CA TYR A 89 11.89 2.80 5.37
C TYR A 89 13.10 3.26 4.54
N GLY A 90 13.91 2.33 4.02
CA GLY A 90 15.04 2.64 3.15
C GLY A 90 14.65 3.45 1.91
N GLU A 91 13.54 3.09 1.26
CA GLU A 91 13.06 3.74 0.03
C GLU A 91 12.39 5.10 0.29
N LEU A 92 11.86 5.33 1.49
CA LEU A 92 11.43 6.67 1.91
C LEU A 92 12.61 7.57 2.33
N ALA A 93 13.57 7.01 3.04
CA ALA A 93 14.65 7.77 3.65
C ALA A 93 15.57 8.41 2.60
N ARG A 94 15.88 7.65 1.52
CA ARG A 94 16.80 8.07 0.46
C ARG A 94 16.36 9.36 -0.26
N PRO A 95 15.14 9.46 -0.84
CA PRO A 95 14.67 10.65 -1.54
C PRO A 95 13.91 11.66 -0.66
N ARG A 96 13.86 11.50 0.68
CA ARG A 96 12.98 12.30 1.56
C ARG A 96 13.04 13.82 1.33
N ALA A 97 14.25 14.35 1.11
CA ALA A 97 14.46 15.79 0.94
C ALA A 97 13.90 16.28 -0.41
N THR A 98 14.07 15.49 -1.46
CA THR A 98 13.51 15.75 -2.79
C THR A 98 11.99 15.65 -2.76
N MET A 99 11.45 14.62 -2.11
CA MET A 99 10.00 14.44 -1.96
C MET A 99 9.37 15.59 -1.16
N ALA A 100 9.99 16.02 -0.06
CA ALA A 100 9.48 17.12 0.74
C ALA A 100 9.49 18.46 -0.01
N ARG A 101 10.46 18.65 -0.91
CA ARG A 101 10.64 19.92 -1.64
C ARG A 101 9.86 20.00 -2.95
N PHE A 102 9.77 18.90 -3.68
CA PHE A 102 9.22 18.87 -5.04
C PHE A 102 8.07 17.87 -5.21
N GLY A 103 7.80 17.03 -4.21
CA GLY A 103 6.71 16.07 -4.26
C GLY A 103 5.37 16.77 -4.36
N THR A 104 4.49 16.23 -5.19
CA THR A 104 3.11 16.71 -5.35
C THR A 104 2.15 15.55 -5.15
N GLY A 105 1.21 15.72 -4.21
CA GLY A 105 0.24 14.67 -3.88
C GLY A 105 0.90 13.34 -3.52
N MET A 106 0.34 12.24 -4.03
CA MET A 106 0.81 10.89 -3.72
C MET A 106 1.89 10.38 -4.68
N THR A 107 2.16 11.06 -5.79
CA THR A 107 3.01 10.54 -6.88
C THR A 107 4.39 10.12 -6.43
N ALA A 108 5.03 10.94 -5.59
CA ALA A 108 6.36 10.65 -5.09
C ALA A 108 6.37 9.42 -4.16
N VAL A 109 5.31 9.25 -3.36
CA VAL A 109 5.15 8.11 -2.44
C VAL A 109 4.87 6.82 -3.21
N GLU A 110 4.05 6.89 -4.25
CA GLU A 110 3.80 5.72 -5.12
C GLU A 110 5.03 5.26 -5.87
N ALA A 111 5.90 6.18 -6.28
CA ALA A 111 7.12 5.85 -7.00
C ALA A 111 8.13 5.05 -6.16
N VAL A 112 8.14 5.27 -4.84
CA VAL A 112 9.06 4.59 -3.90
C VAL A 112 8.40 3.43 -3.16
N ALA A 113 7.07 3.32 -3.25
CA ALA A 113 6.36 2.15 -2.78
C ALA A 113 6.64 1.01 -3.78
N ASN A 114 7.37 0.00 -3.33
CA ASN A 114 7.59 -1.19 -4.16
C ASN A 114 6.23 -1.73 -4.61
N LEU A 115 6.12 -2.08 -5.89
CA LEU A 115 5.03 -2.88 -6.46
C LEU A 115 5.07 -4.33 -5.93
N GLY A 116 5.31 -4.49 -4.63
CA GLY A 116 4.94 -5.70 -3.92
C GLY A 116 3.45 -5.66 -3.70
N LEU A 117 2.70 -6.19 -4.67
CA LEU A 117 1.41 -6.77 -4.33
C LEU A 117 1.65 -7.67 -3.12
N ILE A 118 0.91 -7.46 -2.03
CA ILE A 118 0.75 -8.49 -1.01
C ILE A 118 0.14 -9.68 -1.75
N CYS A 119 0.99 -10.59 -2.24
CA CYS A 119 0.61 -11.61 -3.19
C CYS A 119 -0.36 -12.57 -2.48
N PRO A 120 -1.63 -12.69 -2.91
CA PRO A 120 -2.61 -13.49 -2.19
C PRO A 120 -2.49 -14.99 -2.48
N ILE A 121 -1.69 -15.39 -3.46
CA ILE A 121 -1.69 -16.75 -3.99
C ILE A 121 -0.29 -17.02 -4.53
N ASN A 122 0.38 -18.05 -4.01
CA ASN A 122 1.65 -18.65 -4.42
C ASN A 122 2.64 -17.76 -5.21
N VAL A 123 3.85 -17.55 -4.65
CA VAL A 123 4.96 -16.75 -5.21
C VAL A 123 5.20 -16.95 -6.72
N THR A 124 4.93 -18.14 -7.25
CA THR A 124 5.10 -18.48 -8.67
C THR A 124 4.14 -17.75 -9.64
N ASP A 125 2.94 -17.38 -9.21
CA ASP A 125 1.96 -16.70 -10.09
C ASP A 125 2.14 -15.17 -10.12
N CYS A 126 2.69 -14.57 -9.05
CA CYS A 126 2.95 -13.13 -9.02
C CYS A 126 4.07 -12.68 -9.97
N ASN A 127 5.10 -13.51 -10.20
CA ASN A 127 6.16 -13.17 -11.15
C ASN A 127 5.67 -13.17 -12.60
N ARG A 128 4.68 -13.99 -12.94
CA ARG A 128 4.10 -14.05 -14.29
C ARG A 128 3.17 -12.86 -14.59
N ALA A 129 2.56 -12.27 -13.56
CA ALA A 129 1.72 -11.07 -13.68
C ALA A 129 2.52 -9.76 -13.78
N LEU A 130 3.83 -9.79 -13.53
CA LEU A 130 4.72 -8.61 -13.49
C LEU A 130 5.68 -8.54 -14.69
N ASP A 131 5.67 -9.52 -15.59
CA ASP A 131 6.60 -9.61 -16.71
C ASP A 131 5.91 -9.26 -18.04
N PRO A 132 6.07 -8.02 -18.57
CA PRO A 132 5.44 -7.63 -19.83
C PRO A 132 5.96 -8.41 -21.05
N CYS A 133 7.08 -9.14 -20.90
CA CYS A 133 7.65 -10.01 -21.92
C CYS A 133 7.16 -11.47 -21.89
N ALA A 134 6.44 -11.90 -20.85
CA ALA A 134 5.97 -13.29 -20.76
C ALA A 134 4.68 -13.58 -21.54
N ALA A 135 4.07 -12.55 -22.16
CA ALA A 135 2.82 -12.66 -22.92
C ALA A 135 3.02 -12.88 -24.44
N SER A 136 4.25 -13.01 -24.93
CA SER A 136 4.54 -13.12 -26.36
C SER A 136 5.52 -14.23 -26.71
N THR A 137 5.16 -15.47 -26.41
CA THR A 137 5.60 -16.62 -27.20
C THR A 137 4.48 -17.65 -27.18
N ASP A 138 3.58 -17.56 -28.13
CA ASP A 138 3.13 -18.71 -28.91
C ASP A 138 2.49 -18.20 -30.22
N ALA A 139 2.78 -18.97 -31.26
CA ALA A 139 2.58 -18.72 -32.69
C ALA A 139 1.13 -18.87 -33.15
#